data_AF-A0A7W6SF12-F1
#
_entry.id   AF-A0A7W6SF12-F1
#
_cell.length_a   1.000
_cell.length_b   1.000
_cell.length_c   1.000
_cell.angle_alpha   90.00
_cell.angle_beta   90.00
_cell.angle_gamma   90.00
#
_symmetry.space_group_name_H-M   'P 1'
#
loop_
_entity.id
_entity.type
_entity.pdbx_description
1 polymer ?
#
loop_
_entity_poly.entity_id
_entity_poly.type
_entity_poly.pdbx_seq_one_letter_code
_entity_poly.pdbx_strand_id
1 'polypeptide(L)' 'MPVAQKAVAATTSPREFILRHLALFAAAALFVFVLSLTYGLDLSPGFF' A
#
# COMPACT_ATOMS: atom_id res chain seq x y z
N MET A 1 38.34 -3.46 -5.71
CA MET A 1 37.85 -4.64 -4.95
C MET A 1 36.35 -4.50 -4.78
N PRO A 2 35.51 -5.46 -5.18
CA PRO A 2 34.07 -5.36 -4.96
C PRO A 2 33.77 -5.75 -3.51
N VAL A 3 33.28 -4.81 -2.73
CA VAL A 3 32.73 -5.08 -1.39
C VAL A 3 31.37 -5.73 -1.57
N ALA A 4 31.26 -7.00 -1.20
CA ALA A 4 29.99 -7.72 -1.22
C ALA A 4 29.04 -7.07 -0.19
N GLN A 5 28.10 -6.25 -0.68
CA GLN A 5 27.03 -5.70 0.13
C GLN A 5 26.10 -6.85 0.53
N LYS A 6 26.27 -7.35 1.76
CA LYS A 6 25.37 -8.33 2.36
C LYS A 6 24.02 -7.65 2.56
N ALA A 7 23.12 -7.79 1.59
CA ALA A 7 21.74 -7.37 1.73
C ALA A 7 21.13 -8.19 2.88
N VAL A 8 21.01 -7.56 4.05
CA VAL A 8 20.20 -8.11 5.14
C VAL A 8 18.75 -7.96 4.69
N ALA A 9 18.25 -8.99 4.02
CA ALA A 9 16.82 -9.08 3.74
C ALA A 9 16.12 -9.22 5.09
N ALA A 10 15.40 -8.18 5.51
CA ALA A 10 14.56 -8.25 6.69
C ALA A 10 13.51 -9.34 6.45
N THR A 11 13.69 -10.52 7.05
CA THR A 11 12.74 -11.63 6.99
C THR A 11 11.52 -11.25 7.81
N THR A 12 10.61 -10.51 7.18
CA THR A 12 9.30 -10.19 7.75
C THR A 12 8.49 -11.48 7.76
N SER A 13 7.85 -11.80 8.89
CA SER A 13 6.99 -12.98 8.95
C SER A 13 5.84 -12.86 7.93
N PRO A 14 5.35 -13.95 7.31
CA PRO A 14 4.24 -13.88 6.36
C PRO A 14 3.02 -13.14 6.93
N ARG A 15 2.76 -13.33 8.23
CA ARG A 15 1.68 -12.63 8.95
C ARG A 15 1.89 -11.12 8.97
N GLU A 16 3.08 -10.66 9.35
CA GLU A 16 3.39 -9.23 9.39
C GLU A 16 3.33 -8.60 7.99
N PHE A 17 3.81 -9.32 6.96
CA PHE A 17 3.69 -8.88 5.57
C PHE A 17 2.23 -8.69 5.17
N ILE A 18 1.36 -9.67 5.45
CA ILE A 18 -0.08 -9.61 5.13
C ILE A 18 -0.74 -8.46 5.88
N LEU A 19 -0.52 -8.35 7.19
CA LEU A 19 -1.13 -7.30 8.02
C LEU A 19 -0.68 -5.91 7.56
N ARG A 20 0.60 -5.73 7.22
CA ARG A 20 1.11 -4.46 6.69
C ARG A 20 0.46 -4.10 5.37
N HIS A 21 0.35 -5.04 4.43
CA HIS A 21 -0.28 -4.77 3.14
C HIS A 21 -1.77 -4.50 3.28
N LEU A 22 -2.47 -5.23 4.15
CA LEU A 22 -3.88 -4.97 4.47
C LEU A 22 -4.07 -3.56 5.03
N ALA A 23 -3.21 -3.14 5.96
CA ALA A 23 -3.27 -1.80 6.55
C ALA A 23 -3.00 -0.70 5.51
N LEU A 24 -2.00 -0.90 4.64
CA LEU A 24 -1.69 0.05 3.57
C LEU A 24 -2.83 0.14 2.54
N PHE A 25 -3.42 -1.00 2.18
CA PHE A 25 -4.56 -1.05 1.27
C PHE A 25 -5.78 -0.34 1.87
N ALA A 26 -6.10 -0.60 3.14
CA ALA A 26 -7.19 0.06 3.84
C ALA A 26 -6.97 1.57 3.94
N ALA A 27 -5.74 2.01 4.24
CA ALA A 27 -5.39 3.42 4.27
C ALA A 27 -5.55 4.09 2.89
N ALA A 28 -5.13 3.43 1.81
CA ALA A 28 -5.31 3.93 0.46
C ALA A 28 -6.80 4.04 0.07
N ALA A 29 -7.60 3.00 0.38
CA ALA A 29 -9.04 3.02 0.12
C ALA A 29 -9.73 4.15 0.90
N LEU A 30 -9.38 4.33 2.17
CA LEU A 30 -9.93 5.40 3.01
C LEU A 30 -9.52 6.79 2.48
N PHE A 31 -8.28 6.95 2.05
CA PHE A 31 -7.82 8.20 1.43
C PHE A 31 -8.63 8.54 0.18
N VAL A 32 -8.78 7.59 -0.74
CA VAL A 32 -9.57 7.78 -1.97
C VAL A 32 -11.04 8.06 -1.65
N PHE A 33 -11.61 7.38 -0.66
CA PHE A 33 -12.97 7.64 -0.18
C PHE A 33 -13.14 9.08 0.33
N VAL A 34 -12.20 9.56 1.15
CA VAL A 34 -12.20 10.96 1.64
C VAL A 34 -12.09 11.94 0.49
N LEU A 35 -11.22 11.68 -0.50
CA LEU A 35 -11.13 12.51 -1.70
C LEU A 35 -12.45 12.51 -2.49
N SER A 36 -13.11 11.36 -2.61
CA SER A 36 -14.43 11.26 -3.25
C SER A 36 -15.48 12.09 -2.53
N LEU A 37 -15.53 12.05 -1.20
CA LEU A 37 -16.45 12.89 -0.41
C LEU A 37 -16.14 14.39 -0.51
N THR A 38 -14.86 14.76 -0.62
CA THR A 38 -14.42 16.17 -0.59
C THR A 38 -14.51 16.82 -1.96
N TYR A 39 -14.16 16.08 -3.02
CA TYR A 39 -13.99 16.61 -4.37
C TYR A 39 -14.98 16.02 -5.38
N GLY A 40 -15.87 15.12 -4.95
CA GLY A 40 -16.84 14.48 -5.84
C GLY A 40 -16.21 13.53 -6.86
N LEU A 41 -15.09 12.88 -6.52
CA LEU A 41 -14.47 11.88 -7.41
C LEU A 41 -15.46 10.73 -7.66
N ASP A 42 -15.85 10.55 -8.92
CA ASP A 42 -16.64 9.39 -9.35
C ASP A 42 -15.72 8.19 -9.55
N LEU A 43 -15.88 7.17 -8.71
CA LEU A 43 -15.11 5.92 -8.76
C LEU A 43 -15.83 4.83 -9.58
N SER A 44 -16.82 5.21 -10.38
CA SER A 44 -17.55 4.26 -11.20
C SER A 44 -16.59 3.60 -12.22
N PRO A 45 -16.77 2.30 -12.55
CA PRO A 45 -15.91 1.59 -13.50
C PRO A 45 -15.87 2.17 -14.92
N GLY A 46 -16.68 3.19 -15.23
CA GLY A 46 -16.66 3.90 -16.51
C GLY A 46 -15.79 5.16 -16.51
N PHE A 47 -15.25 5.57 -15.36
CA PHE A 47 -14.48 6.80 -15.19
C PHE A 47 -12.96 6.58 -15.05
N PHE A 48 -12.53 5.35 -14.73
CA PHE A 48 -11.13 4.90 -14.58
C PHE A 48 -10.87 3.63 -15.41
#